data_AF-A0A1Q3C2J2-F1
#
_entry.id   AF-A0A1Q3C2J2-F1
#
_cell.length_a   1.000
_cell.length_b   1.000
_cell.length_c   1.000
_cell.angle_alpha   90.00
_cell.angle_beta   90.00
_cell.angle_gamma   90.00
#
_symmetry.space_group_name_H-M   'P 1'
#
loop_
_entity.id
_entity.type
_entity.pdbx_description
1 polymer ?
#
loop_
_entity_poly.entity_id
_entity_poly.type
_entity_poly.pdbx_seq_one_letter_code
_entity_poly.pdbx_strand_id
1 'polypeptide(L)'
;IETIHPSSEKLQINISNRKIQAVPFKLQAENTNTPTTINETNKIIEQNNYTNIHLQTIGSQLSRIEAMIQKTNDEINTKNHKTKPLFTYHTFPQTQIKELQKQTLVEINQRLQELVIPDTPSSSTSIT
;
A
#
# COMPACT_ATOMS: atom_id res chain seq x y z
N ILE A 1 13.10 -8.46 -10.34
CA ILE A 1 12.97 -9.92 -10.50
C ILE A 1 12.95 -10.19 -12.00
N GLU A 2 13.99 -10.81 -12.54
CA GLU A 2 13.95 -11.30 -13.93
C GLU A 2 12.99 -12.49 -13.98
N THR A 3 11.93 -12.37 -14.78
CA THR A 3 10.97 -13.45 -14.97
C THR A 3 11.57 -14.49 -15.91
N ILE A 4 12.08 -15.58 -15.35
CA ILE A 4 12.54 -16.74 -16.12
C ILE A 4 11.32 -17.55 -16.55
N HIS A 5 10.74 -17.18 -17.69
CA HIS A 5 9.79 -18.06 -18.37
C HIS A 5 10.51 -19.30 -18.90
N PRO A 6 9.92 -20.50 -18.79
CA PRO A 6 10.49 -21.67 -19.43
C PRO A 6 10.62 -21.41 -20.94
N SER A 7 11.81 -21.66 -21.47
CA SER A 7 12.10 -21.50 -22.90
C SER A 7 11.11 -22.33 -23.72
N SER A 8 10.64 -21.78 -24.84
CA SER A 8 9.88 -22.55 -25.83
C SER A 8 10.77 -23.51 -26.65
N GLU A 9 12.07 -23.57 -26.33
CA GLU A 9 12.98 -24.54 -26.95
C GLU A 9 12.63 -25.98 -26.61
N LYS A 10 12.98 -26.85 -27.57
CA LYS A 10 12.95 -28.29 -27.38
C LYS A 10 13.93 -28.70 -26.27
N LEU A 11 13.41 -29.31 -25.22
CA LEU A 11 14.21 -29.99 -24.21
C LEU A 11 14.63 -31.35 -24.75
N GLN A 12 15.92 -31.65 -24.70
CA GLN A 12 16.44 -32.95 -25.08
C GLN A 12 16.93 -33.69 -23.83
N ILE A 13 16.28 -34.80 -23.51
CA ILE A 13 16.63 -35.65 -22.38
C ILE A 13 17.28 -36.92 -22.93
N ASN A 14 18.53 -37.19 -22.56
CA ASN A 14 19.23 -38.41 -22.95
C ASN A 14 19.17 -39.41 -21.80
N ILE A 15 18.60 -40.59 -22.02
CA ILE A 15 18.53 -41.68 -21.04
C ILE A 15 18.81 -43.00 -21.74
N SER A 16 19.77 -43.78 -21.22
CA SER A 16 20.08 -45.15 -21.64
C SER A 16 20.14 -45.34 -23.17
N ASN A 17 21.00 -44.57 -23.85
CA ASN A 17 21.16 -44.53 -25.31
C ASN A 17 19.92 -44.09 -26.13
N ARG A 18 18.88 -43.58 -25.48
CA ARG A 18 17.74 -42.94 -26.15
C ARG A 18 17.75 -41.43 -25.93
N LYS A 19 17.41 -40.71 -26.99
CA LYS A 19 17.27 -39.26 -27.01
C LYS A 19 15.79 -38.94 -27.08
N ILE A 20 15.23 -38.46 -25.97
CA ILE A 20 13.86 -37.97 -25.88
C ILE A 20 13.87 -36.48 -26.17
N GLN A 21 13.02 -36.03 -27.10
CA GLN A 21 12.76 -34.61 -27.31
C GLN A 21 11.39 -34.28 -26.76
N ALA A 22 11.35 -33.31 -25.85
CA ALA A 22 10.13 -32.70 -25.34
C ALA A 22 10.06 -31.28 -25.91
N VAL A 23 9.03 -31.04 -26.71
CA VAL A 23 8.70 -29.70 -27.23
C VAL A 23 7.49 -29.16 -26.48
N PRO A 24 7.47 -27.87 -26.13
CA PRO A 24 6.29 -27.27 -25.51
C PRO A 24 5.07 -27.29 -26.43
N PHE A 25 5.29 -27.28 -27.75
CA PHE A 25 4.22 -27.39 -28.76
C PHE A 25 4.42 -28.62 -29.62
N LYS A 26 3.41 -29.48 -29.69
CA LYS A 26 3.42 -30.66 -30.58
C LYS A 26 2.85 -30.28 -31.95
N LEU A 27 3.46 -30.76 -33.03
CA LEU A 27 3.00 -30.55 -34.41
C LEU A 27 2.00 -31.65 -34.80
N GLN A 28 0.95 -31.28 -35.52
CA GLN A 28 -0.03 -32.24 -36.06
C GLN A 28 0.60 -33.06 -37.20
N ALA A 29 0.17 -34.31 -37.34
CA ALA A 29 0.51 -35.11 -38.52
C ALA A 29 -0.39 -34.68 -39.71
N GLU A 30 0.18 -34.00 -40.70
CA GLU A 30 -0.51 -33.62 -41.93
C GLU A 30 -0.61 -34.83 -42.87
N ASN A 31 -1.71 -35.60 -42.81
CA ASN A 31 -2.06 -36.56 -43.85
C ASN A 31 -3.57 -36.82 -43.86
N THR A 32 -4.20 -36.67 -45.03
CA THR A 32 -5.66 -36.76 -45.24
C THR A 32 -6.23 -38.19 -45.22
N ASN A 33 -5.37 -39.22 -45.14
CA ASN A 33 -5.76 -40.64 -45.03
C ASN A 33 -5.41 -41.24 -43.67
N THR A 34 -5.48 -40.44 -42.60
CA THR A 34 -5.01 -40.86 -41.28
C THR A 34 -6.05 -41.71 -40.54
N PRO A 35 -5.68 -42.89 -40.02
CA PRO A 35 -6.51 -43.68 -39.09
C PRO A 35 -7.10 -42.79 -37.98
N THR A 36 -8.33 -43.08 -37.52
CA THR A 36 -9.05 -42.32 -36.47
C THR A 36 -8.17 -42.01 -35.25
N THR A 37 -7.29 -42.93 -34.87
CA THR A 37 -6.32 -42.78 -33.78
C THR A 37 -5.38 -41.58 -33.94
N ILE A 38 -4.95 -41.26 -35.17
CA ILE A 38 -4.07 -40.12 -35.44
C ILE A 38 -4.83 -38.80 -35.37
N ASN A 39 -6.10 -38.78 -35.81
CA ASN A 39 -6.95 -37.59 -35.69
C ASN A 39 -7.22 -37.24 -34.21
N GLU A 40 -7.60 -38.23 -33.39
CA GLU A 40 -7.77 -38.02 -31.94
C GLU A 40 -6.47 -37.60 -31.25
N THR A 41 -5.32 -38.14 -31.71
CA THR A 41 -4.01 -37.71 -31.22
C THR A 41 -3.72 -36.24 -31.58
N ASN A 42 -4.07 -35.79 -32.79
CA ASN A 42 -3.91 -34.39 -33.21
C ASN A 42 -4.78 -33.43 -32.37
N LYS A 43 -6.00 -33.82 -32.00
CA LYS A 43 -6.86 -33.04 -31.09
C LYS A 43 -6.24 -32.90 -29.70
N ILE A 44 -5.69 -33.99 -29.16
CA ILE A 44 -4.97 -33.97 -27.86
C ILE A 44 -3.73 -33.07 -27.94
N ILE A 45 -3.00 -33.11 -29.05
CA ILE A 45 -1.87 -32.21 -29.32
C ILE A 45 -2.31 -30.74 -29.28
N GLU A 46 -3.38 -30.42 -30.00
CA GLU A 46 -3.91 -29.05 -30.08
C GLU A 46 -4.37 -28.54 -28.71
N GLN A 47 -5.13 -29.34 -27.96
CA GLN A 47 -5.57 -28.99 -26.60
C GLN A 47 -4.40 -28.72 -25.66
N ASN A 48 -3.35 -29.55 -25.73
CA ASN A 48 -2.15 -29.35 -24.92
C ASN A 48 -1.43 -28.04 -25.28
N ASN A 49 -1.36 -27.72 -26.58
CA ASN A 49 -0.76 -26.47 -27.05
C ASN A 49 -1.55 -25.24 -26.53
N TYR A 50 -2.88 -25.25 -26.61
CA TYR A 50 -3.71 -24.17 -26.04
C TYR A 50 -3.54 -24.05 -24.52
N THR A 51 -3.50 -25.18 -23.82
CA THR A 51 -3.25 -25.21 -22.37
C THR A 51 -1.92 -24.56 -22.02
N ASN A 52 -0.86 -24.86 -22.78
CA ASN A 52 0.46 -24.29 -22.57
C ASN A 52 0.49 -22.76 -22.78
N ILE A 53 -0.25 -22.24 -23.77
CA ILE A 53 -0.39 -20.78 -23.98
C ILE A 53 -1.06 -20.12 -22.77
N HIS A 54 -2.13 -20.72 -22.25
CA HIS A 54 -2.82 -20.20 -21.07
C HIS A 54 -1.93 -20.24 -19.83
N LEU A 55 -1.21 -21.34 -19.60
CA LEU A 55 -0.26 -21.44 -18.49
C LEU A 55 0.86 -20.39 -18.58
N GLN A 56 1.40 -20.14 -19.77
CA GLN A 56 2.40 -19.09 -19.98
C GLN A 56 1.82 -17.70 -19.65
N THR A 57 0.58 -17.44 -20.08
CA THR A 57 -0.13 -16.19 -19.81
C THR A 57 -0.31 -15.98 -18.31
N ILE A 58 -0.78 -17.01 -17.59
CA ILE A 58 -0.94 -16.98 -16.13
C ILE A 58 0.40 -16.72 -15.45
N GLY A 59 1.46 -17.41 -15.86
CA GLY A 59 2.80 -17.20 -15.31
C GLY A 59 3.27 -15.75 -15.47
N SER A 60 3.07 -15.14 -16.65
CA SER A 60 3.43 -13.74 -16.88
C SER A 60 2.62 -12.77 -16.02
N GLN A 61 1.32 -13.02 -15.85
CA GLN A 61 0.47 -12.23 -14.97
C GLN A 61 0.91 -12.31 -13.50
N LEU A 62 1.24 -13.51 -13.01
CA LEU A 62 1.73 -13.71 -11.65
C LEU A 62 3.05 -12.97 -11.42
N SER A 63 3.99 -13.02 -12.36
CA SER A 63 5.25 -12.28 -12.24
C SER A 63 5.06 -10.76 -12.23
N ARG A 64 4.08 -10.25 -12.98
CA ARG A 64 3.70 -8.82 -12.91
C ARG A 64 3.12 -8.46 -11.55
N ILE A 65 2.26 -9.30 -11.00
CA ILE A 65 1.67 -9.11 -9.66
C ILE A 65 2.77 -9.12 -8.59
N GLU A 66 3.69 -10.08 -8.65
CA GLU A 66 4.84 -10.17 -7.75
C GLU A 66 5.69 -8.89 -7.79
N ALA A 67 6.00 -8.38 -8.98
CA ALA A 67 6.73 -7.13 -9.14
C ALA A 67 5.97 -5.91 -8.56
N MET A 68 4.65 -5.86 -8.71
CA MET A 68 3.81 -4.80 -8.14
C MET A 68 3.79 -4.84 -6.61
N ILE A 69 3.68 -6.04 -6.01
CA ILE A 69 3.72 -6.23 -4.56
C ILE A 69 5.08 -5.79 -4.01
N GLN A 70 6.17 -6.22 -4.66
CA GLN A 70 7.52 -5.84 -4.23
C GLN A 70 7.72 -4.33 -4.26
N LYS A 71 7.34 -3.67 -5.36
CA LYS A 71 7.42 -2.20 -5.49
C LYS A 71 6.61 -1.48 -4.41
N THR A 72 5.41 -1.99 -4.08
CA THR A 72 4.54 -1.40 -3.06
C THR A 72 5.19 -1.49 -1.67
N ASN A 73 5.79 -2.63 -1.33
CA ASN A 73 6.54 -2.79 -0.08
C ASN A 73 7.75 -1.85 -0.01
N ASP A 74 8.50 -1.70 -1.11
CA ASP A 74 9.63 -0.78 -1.17
C ASP A 74 9.17 0.67 -0.98
N GLU A 75 8.05 1.07 -1.60
CA GLU A 75 7.44 2.40 -1.41
C GLU A 75 6.91 2.62 0.01
N ILE A 76 6.30 1.63 0.67
CA ILE A 76 5.84 1.75 2.05
C ILE A 76 7.03 1.89 3.01
N ASN A 77 8.10 1.13 2.79
CA ASN A 77 9.31 1.17 3.61
C ASN A 77 10.11 2.47 3.42
N THR A 78 10.12 3.05 2.20
CA THR A 78 10.76 4.35 1.93
C THR A 78 9.88 5.55 2.27
N LYS A 79 8.54 5.42 2.31
CA LYS A 79 7.61 6.49 2.75
C LYS A 79 7.46 6.62 4.26
N ASN A 80 8.42 6.12 5.04
CA ASN A 80 8.70 6.65 6.39
C ASN A 80 9.26 8.09 6.38
N HIS A 81 9.20 8.79 5.25
CA HIS A 81 9.26 10.24 5.25
C HIS A 81 8.03 10.77 6.01
N LYS A 82 8.28 11.37 7.17
CA LYS A 82 7.38 12.24 7.92
C LYS A 82 6.71 13.22 6.94
N THR A 83 5.60 12.84 6.34
CA THR A 83 4.83 13.74 5.50
C THR A 83 4.20 14.76 6.45
N LYS A 84 4.38 16.05 6.13
CA LYS A 84 3.67 17.10 6.85
C LYS A 84 2.17 16.75 6.80
N PRO A 85 1.45 16.87 7.93
CA PRO A 85 0.06 16.48 7.98
C PRO A 85 -0.73 17.27 6.93
N LEU A 86 -1.61 16.58 6.19
CA LEU A 86 -2.49 17.18 5.18
C LEU A 86 -3.36 18.30 5.77
N PHE A 87 -3.64 18.21 7.06
CA PHE A 87 -4.33 19.21 7.84
C PHE A 87 -3.42 19.74 8.96
N THR A 88 -3.13 21.02 8.94
CA THR A 88 -2.54 21.74 10.07
C THR A 88 -3.67 22.43 10.83
N TYR A 89 -3.85 22.12 12.11
CA TYR A 89 -4.76 22.87 12.96
C TYR A 89 -4.27 24.32 13.09
N HIS A 90 -5.20 25.27 13.07
CA HIS A 90 -4.88 26.65 13.45
C HIS A 90 -4.54 26.63 14.95
N THR A 91 -3.29 26.92 15.30
CA THR A 91 -2.90 27.09 16.70
C THR A 91 -3.32 28.49 17.12
N PHE A 92 -4.09 28.59 18.20
CA PHE A 92 -4.42 29.89 18.77
C PHE A 92 -3.11 30.54 19.27
N PRO A 93 -2.79 31.79 18.90
CA PRO A 93 -1.53 32.40 19.31
C PRO A 93 -1.42 32.45 20.83
N GLN A 94 -0.38 31.83 21.39
CA GLN A 94 -0.11 31.83 22.84
C GLN A 94 -0.04 33.25 23.42
N THR A 95 0.36 34.23 22.61
CA THR A 95 0.35 35.65 22.97
C THR A 95 -1.07 36.16 23.25
N GLN A 96 -2.05 35.80 22.41
CA GLN A 96 -3.46 36.18 22.61
C GLN A 96 -4.04 35.55 23.87
N ILE A 97 -3.69 34.29 24.15
CA ILE A 97 -4.10 33.59 25.38
C ILE A 97 -3.55 34.31 26.63
N LYS A 98 -2.26 34.67 26.61
CA LYS A 98 -1.62 35.38 27.72
C LYS A 98 -2.20 36.77 27.96
N GLU A 99 -2.47 37.52 26.89
CA GLU A 99 -3.10 38.84 27.02
C GLU A 99 -4.52 38.74 27.57
N LEU A 100 -5.31 37.76 27.11
CA LEU A 100 -6.65 37.52 27.64
C LEU A 100 -6.60 37.18 29.13
N GLN A 101 -5.70 36.29 29.56
CA GLN A 101 -5.51 35.94 30.98
C GLN A 101 -5.14 37.16 31.84
N LYS A 102 -4.24 38.02 31.34
CA LYS A 102 -3.86 39.25 32.03
C LYS A 102 -5.05 40.19 32.16
N GLN A 103 -5.85 40.34 31.11
CA GLN A 103 -7.05 41.18 31.13
C GLN A 103 -8.11 40.65 32.10
N THR A 104 -8.36 39.34 32.10
CA THR A 104 -9.25 38.69 33.06
C THR A 104 -8.78 38.93 34.50
N LEU A 105 -7.48 38.83 34.78
CA LEU A 105 -6.94 39.06 36.13
C LEU A 105 -7.13 40.52 36.58
N VAL A 106 -6.97 41.49 35.67
CA VAL A 106 -7.24 42.90 35.97
C VAL A 106 -8.72 43.11 36.30
N GLU A 107 -9.63 42.53 35.50
CA GLU A 107 -11.07 42.66 35.74
C GLU A 107 -11.49 42.03 37.07
N ILE A 108 -10.96 40.85 37.42
CA ILE A 108 -11.23 40.20 38.71
C ILE A 108 -10.80 41.10 39.86
N ASN A 109 -9.59 41.66 39.80
CA ASN A 109 -9.11 42.54 40.86
C ASN A 109 -9.97 43.82 40.98
N GLN A 110 -10.38 44.41 39.85
CA GLN A 110 -11.26 45.57 39.85
C GLN A 110 -12.61 45.26 40.54
N ARG A 111 -13.24 44.13 40.17
CA ARG A 111 -14.50 43.70 40.80
C ARG A 111 -14.34 43.39 42.28
N LEU A 112 -13.20 42.82 42.68
CA LEU A 112 -12.89 42.59 44.10
C LEU A 112 -12.78 43.90 44.88
N GLN A 113 -12.19 44.96 44.30
CA GLN A 113 -12.15 46.29 44.92
C GLN A 113 -13.54 46.91 45.05
N GLU A 114 -14.41 46.73 44.05
CA GLU A 114 -15.80 47.21 44.08
C GLU A 114 -16.66 46.49 45.13
N LEU A 115 -16.30 45.26 45.49
CA LEU A 115 -16.94 44.47 46.54
C LEU A 115 -16.47 44.83 47.96
N VAL A 116 -15.37 45.58 48.11
CA VAL A 116 -14.95 46.11 49.42
C VAL A 116 -15.92 47.22 49.80
N ILE A 117 -16.85 46.91 50.70
CA ILE A 117 -17.71 47.91 51.33
C ILE A 117 -16.79 48.80 52.18
N PRO A 118 -16.78 50.13 52.00
CA PRO A 118 -16.10 51.00 52.95
C PRO A 118 -16.86 50.92 54.26
N ASP A 119 -16.23 50.34 55.29
CA ASP A 119 -16.73 50.46 56.65
C ASP A 119 -16.90 51.95 56.97
N THR A 120 -18.13 52.29 57.34
CA THR A 120 -18.64 53.58 57.80
C THR A 120 -17.74 54.27 58.83
N PRO A 121 -17.82 55.62 58.96
CA PRO A 121 -16.74 56.48 59.44
C PRO A 121 -16.50 56.43 60.95
N SER A 122 -15.21 56.57 61.31
CA SER A 122 -14.63 57.18 62.51
C SER A 122 -15.61 57.72 63.57
N SER A 123 -15.57 57.13 64.77
CA SER A 123 -15.89 57.84 66.00
C SER A 123 -14.64 57.86 66.88
N SER A 124 -14.00 59.03 66.91
CA SER A 124 -13.07 59.43 67.95
C SER A 124 -13.75 59.35 69.32
N THR A 125 -13.14 58.64 70.26
CA THR A 125 -13.39 58.89 71.69
C THR A 125 -12.04 58.98 72.39
N SER A 126 -11.55 60.22 72.56
CA SER A 126 -10.61 60.55 73.61
C SER A 126 -11.32 60.42 74.95
N ILE A 127 -10.72 59.73 75.92
CA ILE A 127 -10.99 59.98 77.33
C ILE A 127 -9.65 59.96 78.06
N THR A 128 -9.41 61.08 78.75
CA THR A 128 -8.33 61.37 79.70
C THR A 128 -8.42 60.49 80.94
#